data_AF-A0A6P1NNG3-F1
#
_entry.id   AF-A0A6P1NNG3-F1
#
_cell.length_a   1.000
_cell.length_b   1.000
_cell.length_c   1.000
_cell.angle_alpha   90.00
_cell.angle_beta   90.00
_cell.angle_gamma   90.00
#
_symmetry.space_group_name_H-M   'P 1'
#
loop_
_entity.id
_entity.type
_entity.pdbx_description
1 polymer ?
#
loop_
_entity_poly.entity_id
_entity_poly.type
_entity_poly.pdbx_seq_one_letter_code
_entity_poly.pdbx_strand_id
1 'polypeptide(L)'
;MNGPTGGSFTVIDRRAEDEISEVSRLYINGALVSTFALSINHDSKAITVPVPLGRLDVPYVLCGEITVNHNGHIESHRVSSEGVLHNPDSHYYEAVGTENFNDFYLTDYADPGAAEHQPGHSAKCAAPTS
;
A
#
# COMPACT_ATOMS: atom_id res chain seq x y z
N MET A 1 -10.76 -3.35 17.62
CA MET A 1 -12.17 -3.78 17.61
C MET A 1 -12.22 -5.10 16.87
N ASN A 2 -12.66 -6.20 17.51
CA ASN A 2 -12.71 -7.54 16.90
C ASN A 2 -14.18 -7.92 16.67
N GLY A 3 -14.73 -7.55 15.50
CA GLY A 3 -16.01 -8.08 15.02
C GLY A 3 -15.83 -9.42 14.30
N PRO A 4 -16.91 -10.11 13.92
CA PRO A 4 -16.82 -11.33 13.12
C PRO A 4 -16.13 -11.06 11.77
N THR A 5 -15.19 -11.94 11.38
CA THR A 5 -14.43 -11.84 10.14
C THR A 5 -14.92 -12.91 9.15
N GLY A 6 -15.05 -12.54 7.88
CA GLY A 6 -15.46 -13.46 6.81
C GLY A 6 -14.30 -14.18 6.12
N GLY A 7 -13.06 -13.79 6.43
CA GLY A 7 -11.87 -14.22 5.72
C GLY A 7 -10.70 -13.27 5.95
N SER A 8 -9.68 -13.32 5.08
CA SER A 8 -8.51 -12.43 5.15
C SER A 8 -7.80 -12.31 3.82
N PHE A 9 -7.10 -11.20 3.62
CA PHE A 9 -6.20 -10.97 2.49
C PHE A 9 -4.79 -10.67 2.96
N THR A 10 -3.81 -10.85 2.06
CA THR A 10 -2.42 -10.49 2.33
C THR A 10 -2.02 -9.28 1.50
N VAL A 11 -1.28 -8.37 2.13
CA VAL A 11 -0.58 -7.28 1.42
C VAL A 11 0.91 -7.46 1.64
N ILE A 12 1.69 -7.41 0.57
CA ILE A 12 3.14 -7.33 0.63
C ILE A 12 3.62 -6.02 0.03
N ASP A 13 4.73 -5.53 0.58
CA ASP A 13 5.51 -4.46 0.00
C ASP A 13 6.96 -4.91 -0.14
N ARG A 14 7.62 -4.48 -1.21
CA ARG A 14 9.00 -4.86 -1.56
C ARG A 14 9.77 -3.65 -2.08
N ARG A 15 10.99 -3.49 -1.56
CA ARG A 15 11.93 -2.45 -1.96
C ARG A 15 12.32 -2.64 -3.42
N ALA A 16 12.20 -1.61 -4.24
CA ALA A 16 12.74 -1.63 -5.60
C ALA A 16 14.29 -1.61 -5.59
N GLU A 17 14.95 -2.05 -6.67
CA GLU A 17 16.42 -2.12 -6.69
C GLU A 17 17.08 -0.75 -6.42
N ASP A 18 16.57 0.31 -7.06
CA ASP A 18 17.07 1.68 -6.96
C ASP A 18 16.58 2.44 -5.70
N GLU A 19 15.72 1.82 -4.89
CA GLU A 19 15.18 2.42 -3.68
C GLU A 19 16.14 2.25 -2.50
N ILE A 20 16.52 3.33 -1.82
CA ILE A 20 17.35 3.25 -0.61
C ILE A 20 16.50 2.80 0.60
N SER A 21 15.31 3.40 0.75
CA SER A 21 14.40 3.12 1.85
C SER A 21 12.99 3.63 1.56
N GLU A 22 12.02 3.01 2.21
CA GLU A 22 10.62 3.42 2.19
C GLU A 22 10.04 3.43 3.60
N VAL A 23 9.17 4.41 3.86
CA VAL A 23 8.18 4.32 4.93
C VAL A 23 6.80 4.60 4.37
N SER A 24 5.96 3.56 4.29
CA SER A 24 4.58 3.68 3.85
C SER A 24 3.59 3.13 4.88
N ARG A 25 2.36 3.61 4.81
CA ARG A 25 1.27 3.31 5.73
C ARG A 25 0.07 2.84 4.93
N LEU A 26 -0.45 1.67 5.29
CA LEU A 26 -1.69 1.14 4.74
C LEU A 26 -2.84 1.36 5.71
N TYR A 27 -3.86 2.01 5.19
CA TYR A 27 -5.15 2.17 5.86
C TYR A 27 -6.19 1.32 5.15
N ILE A 28 -6.97 0.57 5.93
CA ILE A 28 -8.10 -0.21 5.44
C ILE A 28 -9.34 0.30 6.16
N ASN A 29 -10.39 0.66 5.41
CA ASN A 29 -11.58 1.33 5.95
C ASN A 29 -11.23 2.56 6.83
N GLY A 30 -10.16 3.29 6.47
CA GLY A 30 -9.68 4.46 7.21
C GLY A 30 -8.89 4.16 8.50
N ALA A 31 -8.72 2.90 8.88
CA ALA A 31 -7.91 2.50 10.03
C ALA A 31 -6.50 2.08 9.59
N LEU A 32 -5.46 2.58 10.26
CA LEU A 32 -4.08 2.15 10.04
C LEU A 32 -3.94 0.67 10.41
N VAL A 33 -3.62 -0.18 9.44
CA VAL A 33 -3.42 -1.62 9.66
C VAL A 33 -1.96 -2.04 9.60
N SER A 34 -1.11 -1.28 8.90
CA SER A 34 0.33 -1.54 8.85
C SER A 34 1.12 -0.29 8.48
N THR A 35 2.36 -0.24 8.97
CA THR A 35 3.42 0.61 8.45
C THR A 35 4.49 -0.29 7.84
N PHE A 36 4.79 -0.14 6.56
CA PHE A 36 5.92 -0.76 5.88
C PHE A 36 7.13 0.16 6.05
N ALA A 37 8.26 -0.42 6.44
CA ALA A 37 9.49 0.30 6.69
C ALA A 37 10.61 -0.52 6.06
N LEU A 38 10.92 -0.22 4.80
CA LEU A 38 11.84 -0.99 3.98
C LEU A 38 13.19 -0.30 3.90
N SER A 39 14.25 -1.09 3.78
CA SER A 39 15.62 -0.61 3.68
C SER A 39 16.50 -1.70 3.04
N ILE A 40 17.77 -1.39 2.81
CA ILE A 40 18.74 -2.38 2.34
C ILE A 40 18.85 -3.64 3.21
N ASN A 41 18.53 -3.55 4.51
CA ASN A 41 18.57 -4.68 5.43
C ASN A 41 17.21 -5.35 5.65
N HIS A 42 16.14 -4.78 5.09
CA HIS A 42 14.77 -5.27 5.22
C HIS A 42 14.02 -4.91 3.94
N ASP A 43 14.14 -5.76 2.93
CA ASP A 43 13.69 -5.48 1.56
C ASP A 43 12.22 -5.79 1.32
N SER A 44 11.52 -6.38 2.29
CA SER A 44 10.13 -6.78 2.11
C SER A 44 9.40 -6.94 3.44
N LYS A 45 8.10 -6.68 3.42
CA LYS A 45 7.21 -6.94 4.55
C LYS A 45 5.82 -7.34 4.07
N ALA A 46 5.30 -8.43 4.61
CA ALA A 46 3.94 -8.89 4.39
C ALA A 46 3.09 -8.77 5.65
N ILE A 47 1.81 -8.48 5.47
CA ILE A 47 0.80 -8.47 6.53
C ILE A 47 -0.47 -9.18 6.06
N THR A 48 -1.20 -9.79 6.98
CA THR A 48 -2.51 -10.37 6.73
C THR A 48 -3.58 -9.52 7.40
N VAL A 49 -4.57 -9.07 6.63
CA VAL A 49 -5.66 -8.22 7.09
C VAL A 49 -6.96 -9.03 7.13
N PRO A 50 -7.67 -9.07 8.28
CA PRO A 50 -8.99 -9.70 8.34
C PRO A 50 -10.03 -8.90 7.56
N VAL A 51 -10.87 -9.59 6.80
CA VAL A 51 -12.04 -8.99 6.12
C VAL A 51 -13.24 -9.04 7.08
N PRO A 52 -13.89 -7.91 7.39
CA PRO A 52 -15.12 -7.93 8.17
C PRO A 52 -16.21 -8.76 7.46
N LEU A 53 -16.94 -9.58 8.19
CA LEU A 53 -17.96 -10.47 7.62
C LEU A 53 -18.97 -9.69 6.76
N GLY A 54 -19.22 -10.17 5.54
CA GLY A 54 -20.18 -9.58 4.61
C GLY A 54 -19.71 -8.35 3.84
N ARG A 55 -18.44 -7.92 4.00
CA ARG A 55 -17.83 -6.88 3.14
C ARG A 55 -17.38 -7.49 1.82
N LEU A 56 -17.91 -6.98 0.72
CA LEU A 56 -17.43 -7.27 -0.64
C LEU A 56 -16.41 -6.23 -1.07
N ASP A 57 -16.67 -4.95 -0.79
CA ASP A 57 -15.76 -3.85 -1.13
C ASP A 57 -15.05 -3.30 0.10
N VAL A 58 -13.74 -3.17 0.01
CA VAL A 58 -12.87 -2.70 1.09
C VAL A 58 -12.02 -1.52 0.61
N PRO A 59 -12.39 -0.27 0.97
CA PRO A 59 -11.59 0.90 0.66
C PRO A 59 -10.21 0.84 1.34
N TYR A 60 -9.18 1.21 0.61
CA TYR A 60 -7.81 1.35 1.11
C TYR A 60 -7.22 2.71 0.79
N VAL A 61 -6.19 3.07 1.56
CA VAL A 61 -5.33 4.23 1.30
C VAL A 61 -3.89 3.80 1.57
N LEU A 62 -2.98 4.13 0.65
CA LEU A 62 -1.54 4.02 0.85
C LEU A 62 -0.93 5.42 0.91
N CYS A 63 -0.17 5.70 1.97
CA CYS A 63 0.55 6.96 2.12
C CYS A 63 2.00 6.66 2.48
N GLY A 64 2.97 7.19 1.72
CA GLY A 64 4.37 6.89 1.99
C GLY A 64 5.34 7.97 1.53
N GLU A 65 6.59 7.76 1.94
CA GLU A 65 7.75 8.48 1.45
C GLU A 65 8.81 7.45 1.04
N ILE A 66 9.23 7.52 -0.21
CA ILE A 66 10.20 6.61 -0.81
C ILE A 66 11.45 7.41 -1.13
N THR A 67 12.61 6.94 -0.67
CA THR A 67 13.91 7.55 -0.96
C THR A 67 14.66 6.67 -1.91
N VAL A 68 15.12 7.22 -3.04
CA VAL A 68 15.78 6.50 -4.12
C VAL A 68 17.14 7.10 -4.45
N ASN A 69 18.00 6.29 -5.06
CA ASN A 69 19.22 6.76 -5.68
C ASN A 69 19.04 6.81 -7.20
N HIS A 70 18.76 7.98 -7.74
CA HIS A 70 18.61 8.18 -9.16
C HIS A 70 19.88 8.82 -9.74
N ASN A 71 20.63 8.05 -10.53
CA ASN A 71 21.87 8.50 -11.19
C ASN A 71 22.92 9.10 -10.23
N GLY A 72 23.03 8.58 -9.01
CA GLY A 72 23.96 9.07 -7.99
C GLY A 72 23.42 10.22 -7.13
N HIS A 73 22.18 10.65 -7.36
CA HIS A 73 21.49 11.64 -6.56
C HIS A 73 20.44 10.96 -5.68
N ILE A 74 20.46 11.31 -4.39
CA ILE A 74 19.46 10.86 -3.43
C ILE A 74 18.25 11.78 -3.52
N GLU A 75 17.09 11.21 -3.84
CA GLU A 75 15.82 11.92 -3.98
C GLU A 75 14.77 11.24 -3.09
N SER A 76 13.87 12.04 -2.49
CA SER A 76 12.74 11.53 -1.70
C SER A 76 11.43 11.97 -2.32
N HIS A 77 10.56 11.00 -2.58
CA HIS A 77 9.25 11.18 -3.22
C HIS A 77 8.15 10.85 -2.23
N ARG A 78 7.15 11.74 -2.14
CA ARG A 78 5.92 11.43 -1.41
C ARG A 78 4.97 10.72 -2.35
N VAL A 79 4.59 9.51 -1.96
CA VAL A 79 3.65 8.69 -2.70
C VAL A 79 2.33 8.60 -1.95
N SER A 80 1.24 8.63 -2.70
CA SER A 80 -0.06 8.32 -2.15
C SER A 80 -1.02 7.84 -3.21
N SER A 81 -1.88 6.90 -2.82
CA SER A 81 -3.04 6.48 -3.61
C SER A 81 -4.19 6.11 -2.69
N GLU A 82 -5.38 6.02 -3.28
CA GLU A 82 -6.52 5.37 -2.66
C GLU A 82 -7.27 4.51 -3.67
N GLY A 83 -8.01 3.55 -3.15
CA GLY A 83 -8.69 2.59 -4.00
C GLY A 83 -9.66 1.70 -3.25
N VAL A 84 -10.13 0.67 -3.95
CA VAL A 84 -11.07 -0.31 -3.42
C VAL A 84 -10.57 -1.71 -3.76
N LEU A 85 -10.55 -2.58 -2.77
CA LEU A 85 -10.33 -4.01 -2.97
C LEU A 85 -11.69 -4.69 -3.11
N HIS A 86 -11.87 -5.43 -4.20
CA HIS A 86 -13.11 -6.15 -4.50
C HIS A 86 -12.97 -7.62 -4.11
N ASN A 87 -13.90 -8.09 -3.29
CA ASN A 87 -13.94 -9.44 -2.73
C ASN A 87 -12.58 -9.92 -2.20
N PRO A 88 -11.89 -9.15 -1.33
CA PRO A 88 -10.47 -9.37 -1.07
C PRO A 88 -10.14 -10.70 -0.37
N ASP A 89 -11.12 -11.45 0.11
CA ASP A 89 -10.83 -12.70 0.81
C ASP A 89 -9.97 -13.65 -0.03
N SER A 90 -8.91 -14.18 0.59
CA SER A 90 -7.90 -15.04 -0.02
C SER A 90 -7.06 -14.40 -1.15
N HIS A 91 -7.19 -13.10 -1.41
CA HIS A 91 -6.35 -12.38 -2.36
C HIS A 91 -4.97 -12.04 -1.79
N TYR A 92 -4.04 -11.83 -2.72
CA TYR A 92 -2.67 -11.39 -2.43
C TYR A 92 -2.38 -10.12 -3.22
N TYR A 93 -2.22 -9.03 -2.50
CA TYR A 93 -1.93 -7.73 -3.08
C TYR A 93 -0.47 -7.36 -2.88
N GLU A 94 0.15 -6.83 -3.92
CA GLU A 94 1.47 -6.21 -3.87
C GLU A 94 1.30 -4.69 -3.94
N ALA A 95 2.00 -3.98 -3.06
CA ALA A 95 2.18 -2.54 -3.15
C ALA A 95 3.21 -2.24 -4.23
N VAL A 96 2.86 -1.40 -5.19
CA VAL A 96 3.69 -1.12 -6.37
C VAL A 96 3.81 0.38 -6.56
N GLY A 97 5.05 0.87 -6.58
CA GLY A 97 5.38 2.23 -7.00
C GLY A 97 5.57 2.32 -8.50
N THR A 98 4.90 3.25 -9.18
CA THR A 98 5.05 3.50 -10.62
C THR A 98 5.18 4.99 -10.93
N GLU A 99 5.35 5.32 -12.22
CA GLU A 99 5.43 6.70 -12.71
C GLU A 99 6.47 7.58 -11.99
N ASN A 100 7.69 7.07 -11.77
CA ASN A 100 8.74 7.74 -10.99
C ASN A 100 8.28 8.12 -9.56
N PHE A 101 7.58 7.20 -8.89
CA PHE A 101 7.07 7.39 -7.53
C PHE A 101 6.03 8.51 -7.44
N ASN A 102 5.20 8.67 -8.48
CA ASN A 102 4.01 9.53 -8.45
C ASN A 102 2.73 8.73 -8.21
N ASP A 103 2.78 7.40 -8.36
CA ASP A 103 1.70 6.50 -8.03
C ASP A 103 2.21 5.33 -7.19
N PHE A 104 1.41 4.89 -6.22
CA PHE A 104 1.75 3.82 -5.29
C PHE A 104 0.50 3.11 -4.83
N TYR A 105 0.15 2.00 -5.48
CA TYR A 105 -1.16 1.36 -5.36
C TYR A 105 -1.04 -0.14 -5.07
N LEU A 106 -2.17 -0.76 -4.72
CA LEU A 106 -2.27 -2.20 -4.53
C LEU A 106 -2.71 -2.88 -5.83
N THR A 107 -2.03 -3.96 -6.19
CA THR A 107 -2.39 -4.81 -7.33
C THR A 107 -2.40 -6.28 -6.93
N ASP A 108 -3.33 -7.05 -7.48
CA ASP A 108 -3.26 -8.52 -7.47
C ASP A 108 -2.92 -8.98 -8.89
N TYR A 109 -1.74 -9.59 -9.06
CA TYR A 109 -1.29 -10.04 -10.38
C TYR A 109 -2.03 -11.27 -10.89
N ALA A 110 -2.65 -12.05 -9.99
CA ALA A 110 -3.47 -13.20 -10.36
C ALA A 110 -4.89 -12.78 -10.75
N ASP A 111 -5.38 -11.66 -10.21
CA ASP A 111 -6.67 -11.07 -10.56
C ASP A 111 -6.59 -9.53 -10.64
N PRO A 112 -6.29 -8.96 -11.82
CA PRO A 112 -6.22 -7.52 -12.00
C PRO A 112 -7.52 -6.76 -11.71
N GLY A 113 -8.67 -7.45 -11.65
CA GLY A 113 -9.96 -6.86 -11.29
C GLY A 113 -10.21 -6.77 -9.78
N ALA A 114 -9.35 -7.38 -8.97
CA ALA A 114 -9.53 -7.44 -7.51
C ALA A 114 -9.12 -6.14 -6.79
N ALA A 115 -8.44 -5.21 -7.48
CA ALA A 115 -8.06 -3.92 -6.94
C ALA A 115 -8.29 -2.80 -7.97
N GLU A 116 -9.08 -1.81 -7.57
CA GLU A 116 -9.15 -0.52 -8.24
C GLU A 116 -8.28 0.49 -7.47
N HIS A 117 -7.61 1.39 -8.20
CA HIS A 117 -6.96 2.56 -7.62
C HIS A 117 -7.36 3.81 -8.39
N GLN A 118 -7.38 4.95 -7.70
CA GLN A 118 -7.51 6.25 -8.31
C GLN A 118 -6.10 6.84 -8.44
N PRO A 119 -5.60 7.08 -9.68
CA PRO A 119 -4.28 7.64 -9.88
C PRO A 119 -4.14 9.02 -9.24
N GLY A 120 -2.98 9.28 -8.65
CA GLY A 120 -2.60 10.58 -8.08
C GLY A 120 -2.80 10.69 -6.57
N HIS A 121 -2.40 11.84 -6.02
CA HIS A 121 -2.32 12.04 -4.59
C HIS A 121 -3.67 11.91 -3.88
N SER A 122 -3.81 10.89 -3.01
CA SER A 122 -4.96 10.83 -2.11
C SER A 122 -4.97 12.05 -1.18
N ALA A 123 -6.08 12.79 -1.18
CA ALA A 123 -6.31 13.88 -0.24
C ALA A 123 -6.26 13.44 1.23
N LYS A 124 -6.41 12.13 1.50
CA LYS A 124 -6.32 11.54 2.84
C LYS A 124 -4.87 11.35 3.31
N CYS A 125 -3.90 11.47 2.42
CA CYS A 125 -2.48 11.44 2.74
C CYS A 125 -1.89 12.84 2.97
N ALA A 126 -2.72 13.90 2.98
CA ALA A 126 -2.29 15.24 3.36
C ALA A 126 -1.54 15.19 4.70
N ALA A 127 -0.27 15.59 4.64
CA ALA A 127 0.74 15.45 5.69
C ALA A 127 0.32 16.10 7.02
N PRO A 128 0.99 15.75 8.14
CA PRO A 128 0.67 16.26 9.47
C PRO A 128 0.71 17.79 9.48
N THR A 129 -0.20 18.41 10.24
CA THR A 129 -0.03 19.81 10.64
C THR A 129 1.35 19.96 11.28
N SER A 130 2.15 20.87 10.72
CA SER A 130 3.51 21.21 11.14
C SER A 130 3.65 21.56 12.62
#